data_AF-A0A7V6W3I1-F1
#
_entry.id   AF-A0A7V6W3I1-F1
#
_cell.length_a   1.000
_cell.length_b   1.000
_cell.length_c   1.000
_cell.angle_alpha   90.00
_cell.angle_beta   90.00
_cell.angle_gamma   90.00
#
_symmetry.space_group_name_H-M   'P 1'
#
loop_
_entity.id
_entity.type
_entity.pdbx_description
1 polymer ?
#
loop_
_entity_poly.entity_id
_entity_poly.type
_entity_poly.pdbx_seq_one_letter_code
_entity_poly.pdbx_strand_id
1 'polypeptide(L)'
;MIDYDLKTDKNIKRNENFIKLFEKSLKEEKLSERTINKHLDNIDLFINDYLNHYDTYKMEEGPYHFYDFFSYWFPIKIAYSSETLLKSLLTTVKKFYKCMVENNLVDKEMYDYAISSVNQNFDEFIDILHQYK
;
A
#
# COMPACT_ATOMS: atom_id res chain seq x y z
N MET A 1 15.46 -16.95 11.99
CA MET A 1 16.03 -16.01 10.99
C MET A 1 15.90 -16.59 9.58
N ILE A 2 16.54 -17.72 9.25
CA ILE A 2 16.41 -18.38 7.93
C ILE A 2 14.94 -18.62 7.49
N ASP A 3 14.06 -19.02 8.40
CA ASP A 3 12.65 -19.28 8.07
C ASP A 3 11.83 -18.00 7.79
N TYR A 4 12.18 -16.88 8.43
CA TYR A 4 11.52 -15.58 8.21
C TYR A 4 11.91 -15.01 6.84
N ASP A 5 13.20 -15.02 6.52
CA ASP A 5 13.71 -14.50 5.25
C ASP A 5 13.11 -15.30 4.07
N LEU A 6 13.02 -16.62 4.20
CA LEU A 6 12.36 -17.48 3.21
C LEU A 6 10.85 -17.22 3.06
N LYS A 7 10.15 -16.85 4.15
CA LYS A 7 8.73 -16.49 4.12
C LYS A 7 8.53 -15.17 3.37
N THR A 8 9.36 -14.16 3.67
CA THR A 8 9.36 -12.85 3.02
C THR A 8 9.68 -12.96 1.53
N ASP A 9 10.73 -13.69 1.14
CA ASP A 9 11.09 -13.88 -0.27
C ASP A 9 9.96 -14.52 -1.08
N LYS A 10 9.28 -15.51 -0.50
CA LYS A 10 8.11 -16.13 -1.14
C LYS A 10 6.95 -15.15 -1.29
N ASN A 11 6.74 -14.28 -0.31
CA ASN A 11 5.68 -13.28 -0.35
C ASN A 11 5.98 -12.19 -1.39
N ILE A 12 7.21 -11.68 -1.45
CA ILE A 12 7.66 -10.71 -2.47
C ILE A 12 7.49 -11.30 -3.87
N LYS A 13 7.95 -12.54 -4.09
CA LYS A 13 7.81 -13.22 -5.38
C LYS A 13 6.35 -13.40 -5.81
N ARG A 14 5.46 -13.67 -4.84
CA ARG A 14 4.02 -13.75 -5.08
C ARG A 14 3.45 -12.38 -5.46
N ASN A 15 3.89 -11.32 -4.78
CA ASN A 15 3.41 -9.96 -4.99
C ASN A 15 3.73 -9.40 -6.39
N GLU A 16 4.78 -9.89 -7.06
CA GLU A 16 5.07 -9.54 -8.47
C GLU A 16 3.87 -9.73 -9.41
N ASN A 17 3.05 -10.75 -9.18
CA ASN A 17 1.88 -11.01 -10.01
C ASN A 17 0.79 -9.94 -9.82
N PHE A 18 0.61 -9.45 -8.59
CA PHE A 18 -0.35 -8.40 -8.29
C PHE A 18 0.12 -7.05 -8.79
N ILE A 19 1.44 -6.77 -8.71
CA ILE A 19 2.04 -5.56 -9.27
C ILE A 19 1.86 -5.54 -10.80
N LYS A 20 2.09 -6.66 -11.49
CA LYS A 20 1.86 -6.78 -12.95
C LYS A 20 0.39 -6.60 -13.33
N LEU A 21 -0.53 -7.17 -12.54
CA LEU A 21 -1.96 -6.99 -12.73
C LEU A 21 -2.36 -5.51 -12.60
N PHE A 22 -1.84 -4.84 -11.57
CA PHE A 22 -2.09 -3.42 -11.34
C PHE A 22 -1.45 -2.53 -12.43
N GLU A 23 -0.23 -2.83 -12.86
CA GLU A 23 0.40 -2.12 -13.98
C GLU A 23 -0.48 -2.19 -15.24
N LYS A 24 -1.04 -3.37 -15.54
CA LYS A 24 -1.96 -3.56 -16.66
C LYS A 24 -3.21 -2.67 -16.51
N SER A 25 -3.83 -2.63 -15.33
CA SER A 25 -5.02 -1.78 -15.11
C SER A 25 -4.70 -0.30 -15.27
N LEU A 26 -3.53 0.16 -14.80
CA LEU A 26 -3.10 1.56 -14.96
C LEU A 26 -2.82 1.93 -16.43
N LYS A 27 -2.29 0.98 -17.24
CA LYS A 27 -2.12 1.16 -18.69
C LYS A 27 -3.46 1.27 -19.41
N GLU A 28 -4.46 0.48 -19.00
CA GLU A 28 -5.82 0.55 -19.53
C GLU A 28 -6.50 1.90 -19.22
N GLU A 29 -6.19 2.52 -18.08
CA GLU A 29 -6.58 3.89 -17.73
C GLU A 29 -5.84 4.98 -18.55
N LYS A 30 -4.89 4.61 -19.44
CA LYS A 30 -4.09 5.52 -20.27
C LYS A 30 -3.27 6.54 -19.45
N LEU A 31 -2.82 6.17 -18.25
CA LEU A 31 -1.94 7.01 -17.45
C LEU A 31 -0.55 7.13 -18.09
N SER A 32 0.15 8.23 -17.80
CA SER A 32 1.54 8.40 -18.26
C SER A 32 2.47 7.38 -17.60
N GLU A 33 3.53 6.97 -18.29
CA GLU A 33 4.53 6.03 -17.75
C GLU A 33 5.12 6.52 -16.42
N ARG A 34 5.41 7.82 -16.30
CA ARG A 34 5.86 8.43 -15.05
C ARG A 34 4.87 8.23 -13.91
N THR A 35 3.57 8.38 -14.19
CA THR A 35 2.50 8.18 -13.20
C THR A 35 2.37 6.71 -12.83
N ILE A 36 2.47 5.81 -13.81
CA ILE A 36 2.44 4.36 -13.60
C ILE A 36 3.59 3.96 -12.67
N ASN A 37 4.83 4.33 -13.00
CA ASN A 37 6.00 3.99 -12.19
C ASN A 37 5.85 4.51 -10.76
N LYS A 38 5.36 5.73 -10.56
CA LYS A 38 5.07 6.26 -9.22
C LYS A 38 4.07 5.41 -8.45
N HIS A 39 3.02 4.91 -9.11
CA HIS A 39 2.06 4.00 -8.48
C HIS A 39 2.68 2.64 -8.16
N LEU A 40 3.53 2.10 -9.04
CA LEU A 40 4.24 0.84 -8.81
C LEU A 40 5.22 0.93 -7.64
N ASP A 41 6.04 1.98 -7.59
CA ASP A 41 6.99 2.22 -6.48
C ASP A 41 6.25 2.36 -5.15
N ASN A 42 5.13 3.11 -5.14
CA ASN A 42 4.32 3.31 -3.95
C ASN A 42 3.67 2.01 -3.45
N ILE A 43 3.21 1.13 -4.35
CA ILE A 43 2.61 -0.13 -3.92
C ILE A 43 3.66 -1.12 -3.47
N ASP A 44 4.83 -1.14 -4.13
CA ASP A 44 5.98 -1.94 -3.72
C ASP A 44 6.40 -1.60 -2.28
N LEU A 45 6.53 -0.30 -1.96
CA LEU A 45 6.77 0.17 -0.60
C LEU A 45 5.74 -0.36 0.41
N PHE A 46 4.46 -0.43 0.02
CA PHE A 46 3.43 -0.89 0.93
C PHE A 46 3.43 -2.42 1.09
N ILE A 47 3.33 -3.18 0.00
CA ILE A 47 3.12 -4.64 0.07
C ILE A 47 4.42 -5.44 0.24
N ASN A 48 5.57 -4.88 -0.14
CA ASN A 48 6.87 -5.54 -0.03
C ASN A 48 7.69 -5.00 1.13
N ASP A 49 7.76 -3.68 1.36
CA ASP A 49 8.55 -3.17 2.49
C ASP A 49 7.75 -3.18 3.79
N TYR A 50 6.56 -2.56 3.83
CA TYR A 50 5.80 -2.41 5.07
C TYR A 50 5.17 -3.73 5.55
N LEU A 51 4.42 -4.42 4.69
CA LEU A 51 3.73 -5.67 5.08
C LEU A 51 4.68 -6.83 5.43
N ASN A 52 5.98 -6.70 5.12
CA ASN A 52 7.02 -7.66 5.53
C ASN A 52 7.95 -7.11 6.63
N HIS A 53 7.65 -5.96 7.23
CA HIS A 53 8.56 -5.30 8.17
C HIS A 53 8.55 -5.91 9.58
N TYR A 54 7.35 -6.17 10.12
CA TYR A 54 7.16 -6.69 11.48
C TYR A 54 6.67 -8.15 11.52
N ASP A 55 5.88 -8.53 10.52
CA ASP A 55 5.53 -9.90 10.15
C ASP A 55 5.49 -9.93 8.62
N THR A 56 5.22 -11.09 8.03
CA THR A 56 4.98 -11.30 6.61
C THR A 56 3.47 -11.45 6.37
N TYR A 57 2.78 -10.32 6.18
CA TYR A 57 1.37 -10.28 5.81
C TYR A 57 1.20 -10.43 4.30
N LYS A 58 0.15 -11.13 3.88
CA LYS A 58 -0.19 -11.24 2.46
C LYS A 58 -0.80 -9.94 1.96
N MET A 59 -0.66 -9.70 0.66
CA MET A 59 -1.30 -8.56 -0.03
C MET A 59 -2.78 -8.43 0.33
N GLU A 60 -3.52 -9.53 0.40
CA GLU A 60 -4.95 -9.54 0.70
C GLU A 60 -5.29 -8.99 2.08
N GLU A 61 -4.37 -9.09 3.03
CA GLU A 61 -4.53 -8.60 4.40
C GLU A 61 -4.24 -7.10 4.51
N GLY A 62 -3.59 -6.50 3.50
CA GLY A 62 -3.13 -5.12 3.55
C GLY A 62 -4.16 -4.06 3.94
N PRO A 63 -5.46 -4.13 3.54
CA PRO A 63 -6.46 -3.17 3.99
C PRO A 63 -6.65 -3.13 5.52
N TYR A 64 -6.41 -4.24 6.24
CA TYR A 64 -6.42 -4.24 7.71
C TYR A 64 -5.29 -3.40 8.31
N HIS A 65 -4.23 -3.16 7.54
CA HIS A 65 -3.02 -2.49 7.99
C HIS A 65 -2.89 -1.05 7.48
N PHE A 66 -3.90 -0.49 6.79
CA PHE A 66 -3.81 0.88 6.29
C PHE A 66 -3.65 1.91 7.40
N TYR A 67 -4.43 1.79 8.48
CA TYR A 67 -4.35 2.74 9.58
C TYR A 67 -2.95 2.74 10.18
N ASP A 68 -2.43 1.57 10.59
CA ASP A 68 -1.09 1.41 11.15
C ASP A 68 0.03 1.88 10.19
N PHE A 69 -0.15 1.65 8.88
CA PHE A 69 0.79 2.16 7.88
C PHE A 69 0.86 3.68 7.90
N PHE A 70 -0.29 4.37 7.84
CA PHE A 70 -0.34 5.83 7.71
C PHE A 70 -0.14 6.56 9.03
N SER A 71 -0.55 5.99 10.16
CA SER A 71 -0.47 6.61 11.49
C SER A 71 0.82 6.29 12.24
N TYR A 72 1.55 5.24 11.87
CA TYR A 72 2.72 4.82 12.64
C TYR A 72 3.93 4.53 11.77
N TRP A 73 3.85 3.56 10.86
CA TRP A 73 5.05 3.11 10.16
C TRP A 73 5.58 4.16 9.19
N PHE A 74 4.73 4.71 8.33
CA PHE A 74 5.12 5.71 7.33
C PHE A 74 5.78 6.97 7.92
N PRO A 75 5.18 7.67 8.90
CA PRO A 75 5.78 8.90 9.43
C PRO A 75 7.12 8.64 10.12
N ILE A 76 7.30 7.47 10.75
CA ILE A 76 8.48 7.13 11.55
C ILE A 76 9.60 6.50 10.70
N LYS A 77 9.26 5.61 9.76
CA LYS A 77 10.25 4.78 9.05
C LYS A 77 10.70 5.36 7.73
N ILE A 78 9.89 6.22 7.10
CA ILE A 78 10.25 6.85 5.83
C ILE A 78 10.92 8.20 6.12
N ALA A 79 12.25 8.24 6.05
CA ALA A 79 13.04 9.44 6.35
C ALA A 79 12.58 10.68 5.55
N TYR A 80 12.20 10.48 4.29
CA TYR A 80 11.71 11.52 3.38
C TYR A 80 10.18 11.60 3.33
N SER A 81 9.48 11.10 4.37
CA SER A 81 8.02 11.23 4.46
C SER A 81 7.59 12.70 4.32
N SER A 82 6.49 12.93 3.63
CA SER A 82 5.95 14.25 3.35
C SER A 82 4.48 14.12 3.04
N GLU A 83 3.70 15.20 3.20
CA GLU A 83 2.28 15.17 2.88
C GLU A 83 2.03 14.77 1.42
N THR A 84 2.89 15.22 0.51
CA THR A 84 2.82 14.87 -0.91
C THR A 84 2.98 13.37 -1.11
N LEU A 85 3.91 12.74 -0.40
CA LEU A 85 4.11 11.29 -0.48
C LEU A 85 2.96 10.54 0.21
N LEU A 86 2.49 10.99 1.37
CA LEU A 86 1.31 10.42 2.07
C LEU A 86 0.08 10.40 1.16
N LYS A 87 -0.28 11.55 0.57
CA LYS A 87 -1.41 11.70 -0.37
C LYS A 87 -1.22 10.79 -1.60
N SER A 88 0.01 10.66 -2.09
CA SER A 88 0.33 9.78 -3.21
C SER A 88 0.19 8.30 -2.87
N LEU A 89 0.66 7.87 -1.70
CA LEU A 89 0.53 6.50 -1.21
C LEU A 89 -0.93 6.15 -1.00
N LEU A 90 -1.69 7.03 -0.35
CA LEU A 90 -3.12 6.89 -0.15
C LEU A 90 -3.87 6.68 -1.47
N THR A 91 -3.54 7.49 -2.48
CA THR A 91 -4.12 7.36 -3.82
C THR A 91 -3.73 6.04 -4.47
N THR A 92 -2.47 5.62 -4.35
CA THR A 92 -2.00 4.33 -4.87
C THR A 92 -2.75 3.17 -4.23
N VAL A 93 -2.80 3.07 -2.89
CA VAL A 93 -3.43 1.92 -2.21
C VAL A 93 -4.93 1.85 -2.50
N LYS A 94 -5.61 3.01 -2.60
CA LYS A 94 -7.01 3.08 -3.04
C LYS A 94 -7.21 2.45 -4.41
N LYS A 95 -6.38 2.81 -5.39
CA LYS A 95 -6.45 2.29 -6.77
C LYS A 95 -6.05 0.82 -6.85
N PHE A 96 -4.96 0.45 -6.19
CA PHE A 96 -4.46 -0.92 -6.20
C PHE A 96 -5.50 -1.89 -5.63
N TYR A 97 -6.02 -1.62 -4.43
CA TYR A 97 -6.99 -2.53 -3.81
C TYR A 97 -8.34 -2.51 -4.50
N LYS A 98 -8.73 -1.41 -5.16
CA LYS A 98 -9.88 -1.43 -6.08
C LYS A 98 -9.68 -2.42 -7.22
N CYS A 99 -8.51 -2.41 -7.85
CA CYS A 99 -8.15 -3.38 -8.89
C CYS A 99 -8.17 -4.83 -8.35
N MET A 100 -7.71 -5.06 -7.13
CA MET A 100 -7.76 -6.39 -6.50
C MET A 100 -9.19 -6.85 -6.23
N VAL A 101 -10.09 -5.97 -5.79
CA VAL A 101 -11.53 -6.26 -5.63
C VAL A 101 -12.17 -6.60 -6.98
N GLU A 102 -11.89 -5.82 -8.03
CA GLU A 102 -12.40 -6.06 -9.39
C GLU A 102 -11.96 -7.42 -9.97
N ASN A 103 -10.86 -7.97 -9.46
CA ASN A 103 -10.34 -9.30 -9.82
C ASN A 103 -10.67 -10.39 -8.79
N ASN A 104 -11.57 -10.12 -7.83
CA ASN A 104 -11.97 -11.06 -6.76
C ASN A 104 -10.82 -11.57 -5.88
N LEU A 105 -9.76 -10.79 -5.73
CA LEU A 105 -8.59 -11.12 -4.90
C LEU A 105 -8.75 -10.60 -3.47
N VAL A 106 -9.56 -9.55 -3.28
CA VAL A 106 -9.83 -8.92 -1.99
C VAL A 106 -11.33 -8.74 -1.82
N ASP A 107 -11.82 -8.95 -0.61
CA ASP A 107 -13.22 -8.76 -0.29
C ASP A 107 -13.63 -7.28 -0.39
N LYS A 108 -14.79 -7.03 -1.00
CA LYS A 108 -15.26 -5.67 -1.25
C LYS A 108 -15.66 -4.95 0.03
N GLU A 109 -16.32 -5.62 0.97
CA GLU A 109 -16.77 -5.00 2.21
C GLU A 109 -15.58 -4.61 3.09
N MET A 110 -14.58 -5.49 3.15
CA MET A 110 -13.30 -5.22 3.79
C MET A 110 -12.59 -4.01 3.18
N TYR A 111 -12.50 -3.94 1.84
CA TYR A 111 -11.93 -2.79 1.14
C TYR A 111 -12.70 -1.50 1.47
N ASP A 112 -14.03 -1.52 1.32
CA ASP A 112 -14.86 -0.33 1.55
C ASP A 112 -14.73 0.19 3.00
N TYR A 113 -14.70 -0.73 3.98
CA TYR A 113 -14.46 -0.38 5.38
C TYR A 113 -13.09 0.27 5.60
N ALA A 114 -12.03 -0.36 5.10
CA ALA A 114 -10.66 0.14 5.26
C ALA A 114 -10.49 1.54 4.64
N ILE A 115 -11.05 1.76 3.46
CA ILE A 115 -10.99 3.04 2.75
C ILE A 115 -11.80 4.11 3.49
N SER A 116 -12.97 3.75 4.03
CA SER A 116 -13.78 4.65 4.85
C SER A 116 -13.03 5.09 6.10
N SER A 117 -12.44 4.14 6.84
CA SER A 117 -11.61 4.41 8.03
C SER A 117 -10.45 5.36 7.70
N VAL A 118 -9.70 5.09 6.62
CA VAL A 118 -8.57 5.93 6.22
C VAL A 118 -9.02 7.34 5.81
N ASN A 119 -10.18 7.49 5.17
CA ASN A 119 -10.71 8.80 4.82
C ASN A 119 -11.15 9.60 6.05
N GLN A 120 -11.75 8.94 7.04
CA GLN A 120 -12.20 9.58 8.28
C GLN A 120 -11.02 10.07 9.13
N ASN A 121 -9.89 9.36 9.10
CA ASN A 121 -8.69 9.67 9.86
C ASN A 121 -7.62 10.42 9.04
N PHE A 122 -7.97 10.97 7.87
CA PHE A 122 -6.98 11.59 6.99
C PHE A 122 -6.28 12.80 7.62
N ASP A 123 -7.03 13.67 8.30
CA ASP A 123 -6.48 14.84 8.97
C ASP A 123 -5.57 14.43 10.13
N GLU A 124 -5.93 13.39 10.86
CA GLU A 124 -5.09 12.80 11.92
C GLU A 124 -3.75 12.31 11.35
N PHE A 125 -3.75 11.64 10.19
CA PHE A 125 -2.48 11.19 9.57
C PHE A 125 -1.58 12.37 9.19
N ILE A 126 -2.16 13.50 8.78
CA ILE A 126 -1.39 14.73 8.49
C ILE A 126 -0.80 15.29 9.79
N ASP A 127 -1.60 15.41 10.84
CA ASP A 127 -1.16 15.92 12.15
C ASP A 127 -0.04 15.04 12.73
N ILE A 128 -0.18 13.72 12.67
CA ILE A 128 0.86 12.79 13.09
C ILE A 128 2.13 12.99 12.26
N LEU A 129 2.01 13.08 10.94
CA LEU A 129 3.17 13.28 10.07
C LEU A 129 3.95 14.54 10.44
N HIS A 130 3.27 15.63 10.79
CA HIS A 130 3.91 16.89 11.22
C HIS A 130 4.63 16.76 12.56
N GLN A 131 4.23 15.85 13.46
CA GLN A 131 4.93 15.63 14.73
C GLN A 131 6.30 14.96 14.56
N TYR A 132 6.52 14.25 13.45
CA TYR A 132 7.77 13.56 13.14
C TYR A 132 8.66 14.30 12.12
N LYS A 133 8.38 15.58 11.85
CA LYS A 133 9.14 16.43 10.92
C LYS A 133 9.74 17.64 11.64
#